data_AF-X1KFJ4-F1
#
_entry.id   AF-X1KFJ4-F1
#
_cell.length_a   1.000
_cell.length_b   1.000
_cell.length_c   1.000
_cell.angle_alpha   90.00
_cell.angle_beta   90.00
_cell.angle_gamma   90.00
#
_symmetry.space_group_name_H-M   'P 1'
#
loop_
_entity.id
_entity.type
_entity.pdbx_description
1 polymer ?
#
loop_
_entity_poly.entity_id
_entity_poly.type
_entity_poly.pdbx_seq_one_letter_code
_entity_poly.pdbx_strand_id
1 'polypeptide(L)'
;MSINSEEFYSVLASRMKASAIREILKIIQRSNVISLAGGMPDPATFPTEELNEAAKQIFAKDSARALQYSSTEGLQELREFILNWLAE
;
A
#
# COMPACT_ATOMS: atom_id res chain seq x y z
N MET A 1 24.62 24.48 -12.84
CA MET A 1 23.72 24.61 -14.00
C MET A 1 22.38 24.03 -13.58
N SER A 2 21.33 24.84 -13.50
CA SER A 2 19.98 24.33 -13.18
C SER A 2 19.30 23.96 -14.50
N ILE A 3 18.84 22.71 -14.61
CA ILE A 3 18.07 22.25 -15.77
C ILE A 3 16.61 22.51 -15.45
N ASN A 4 15.89 23.16 -16.38
CA ASN A 4 14.44 23.21 -16.33
C ASN A 4 13.88 21.83 -16.71
N SER A 5 13.70 20.95 -15.73
CA SER A 5 13.26 19.58 -15.97
C SER A 5 11.87 19.48 -16.60
N GLU A 6 11.04 20.51 -16.44
CA GLU A 6 9.65 20.52 -16.94
C GLU A 6 9.57 20.50 -18.47
N GLU A 7 10.58 21.04 -19.16
CA GLU A 7 10.66 21.02 -20.63
C GLU A 7 10.79 19.60 -21.19
N PHE A 8 11.23 18.64 -20.38
CA PHE A 8 11.38 17.23 -20.75
C PHE A 8 10.19 16.36 -20.38
N TYR A 9 9.14 16.95 -19.79
CA TYR A 9 7.98 16.19 -19.36
C TYR A 9 7.13 15.77 -20.55
N SER A 10 6.65 14.53 -20.50
CA SER A 10 5.58 14.08 -21.39
C SER A 10 4.26 14.79 -21.04
N VAL A 11 3.28 14.75 -21.95
CA VAL A 11 1.93 15.27 -21.69
C VAL A 11 1.26 14.62 -20.46
N LEU A 12 1.59 13.36 -20.17
CA LEU A 12 1.08 12.68 -18.97
C LEU A 12 1.73 13.23 -17.70
N ALA A 13 3.06 13.40 -17.72
CA ALA A 13 3.80 13.94 -16.58
C ALA A 13 3.40 15.38 -16.27
N SER A 14 3.18 16.23 -17.28
CA SER A 14 2.76 17.62 -17.07
C SER A 14 1.36 17.77 -16.48
N ARG A 15 0.54 16.72 -16.49
CA ARG A 15 -0.78 16.68 -15.86
C ARG A 15 -0.77 16.10 -14.44
N MET A 16 0.34 15.52 -14.00
CA MET A 16 0.46 15.00 -12.65
C MET A 16 0.43 16.15 -11.64
N LYS A 17 -0.29 15.98 -10.54
CA LYS A 17 -0.39 16.97 -9.46
C LYS A 17 -0.09 16.32 -8.12
N ALA A 18 0.47 17.09 -7.20
CA ALA A 18 0.60 16.69 -5.82
C ALA A 18 -0.80 16.46 -5.21
N SER A 19 -0.90 15.46 -4.33
CA SER A 19 -2.13 15.20 -3.58
C SER A 19 -2.30 16.23 -2.48
N ALA A 20 -3.36 17.03 -2.54
CA ALA A 20 -3.70 18.00 -1.50
C ALA A 20 -3.87 17.34 -0.12
N ILE A 21 -4.41 16.12 -0.08
CA ILE A 21 -4.56 15.33 1.15
C ILE A 21 -3.19 15.05 1.79
N ARG A 22 -2.18 14.68 0.99
CA ARG A 22 -0.83 14.41 1.51
C ARG A 22 -0.17 15.66 2.11
N GLU A 23 -0.42 16.85 1.56
CA GLU A 23 0.11 18.10 2.13
C GLU A 23 -0.56 18.44 3.47
N ILE A 24 -1.87 18.21 3.61
CA ILE A 24 -2.59 18.35 4.87
C ILE A 24 -2.08 17.34 5.91
N LEU A 25 -1.83 16.08 5.49
CA LEU A 25 -1.31 15.04 6.37
C LEU A 25 0.04 15.42 7.02
N LYS A 26 0.91 16.17 6.32
CA LYS A 26 2.18 16.65 6.88
C LYS A 26 1.99 17.64 8.04
N ILE A 27 0.91 18.42 8.02
CA ILE A 27 0.63 19.46 9.02
C ILE A 27 0.02 18.83 10.28
N ILE A 28 -0.85 17.84 10.12
CA ILE A 28 -1.54 17.18 11.25
C ILE A 28 -0.65 16.25 12.07
N GLN A 29 0.55 15.88 11.58
CA GLN A 29 1.52 15.10 12.34
C GLN A 29 2.22 15.90 13.45
N ARG A 30 1.89 17.19 13.62
CA ARG A 30 2.40 18.03 14.70
C ARG A 30 1.71 17.68 16.02
N SER A 31 2.48 17.59 17.09
CA SER A 31 2.06 17.10 18.42
C SER A 31 0.98 17.94 19.12
N ASN A 32 0.63 19.11 18.58
CA ASN A 32 -0.36 20.03 19.16
C ASN A 32 -1.68 20.10 18.36
N VAL A 33 -1.98 19.11 17.52
CA VAL A 33 -3.18 19.07 16.67
C VAL A 33 -3.99 17.79 16.93
N ILE A 34 -5.29 17.93 17.20
CA ILE A 34 -6.24 16.82 17.15
C ILE A 34 -6.79 16.76 15.72
N SER A 35 -6.46 15.69 14.99
CA SER A 35 -6.87 15.56 13.59
C SER A 35 -8.04 14.60 13.43
N LEU A 36 -9.13 15.10 12.85
CA LEU A 36 -10.26 14.30 12.36
C LEU A 36 -10.20 14.08 10.84
N ALA A 37 -9.12 14.54 10.19
CA ALA A 37 -8.94 14.47 8.74
C ALA A 37 -8.27 13.16 8.29
N GLY A 38 -7.76 12.35 9.24
CA GLY A 38 -7.12 11.07 8.94
C GLY A 38 -8.12 10.05 8.38
N GLY A 39 -7.72 9.34 7.33
CA GLY A 39 -8.47 8.19 6.77
C GLY A 39 -7.74 6.86 6.97
N MET A 40 -6.76 6.84 7.88
CA MET A 40 -5.98 5.65 8.18
C MET A 40 -6.67 4.83 9.28
N PRO A 41 -6.71 3.50 9.17
CA PRO A 41 -7.17 2.65 10.26
C PRO A 41 -6.27 2.82 11.50
N ASP A 42 -6.83 2.57 12.68
CA ASP A 42 -6.09 2.60 13.94
C ASP A 42 -5.05 1.46 13.98
N PRO A 43 -3.74 1.74 14.12
CA PRO A 43 -2.72 0.71 14.19
C PRO A 43 -2.93 -0.32 15.32
N ALA A 44 -3.62 0.05 16.40
CA ALA A 44 -3.94 -0.88 17.47
C ALA A 44 -4.91 -2.00 17.04
N THR A 45 -5.61 -1.82 15.92
CA THR A 45 -6.54 -2.82 15.37
C THR A 45 -5.87 -3.81 14.42
N PHE A 46 -4.57 -3.66 14.14
CA PHE A 46 -3.86 -4.56 13.23
C PHE A 46 -3.61 -5.93 13.88
N PRO A 47 -3.99 -7.04 13.22
CA PRO A 47 -3.84 -8.41 13.73
C PRO A 47 -2.37 -8.88 13.63
N THR A 48 -1.51 -8.28 14.43
CA THR A 48 -0.05 -8.39 14.29
C THR A 48 0.44 -9.79 14.64
N GLU A 49 -0.18 -10.47 15.60
CA GLU A 49 0.19 -11.82 16.01
C GLU A 49 -0.18 -12.84 14.92
N GLU A 50 -1.39 -12.74 14.39
CA GLU A 50 -1.91 -13.60 13.33
C GLU A 50 -1.10 -13.43 12.03
N LEU A 51 -0.75 -12.19 11.67
CA LEU A 51 0.11 -11.93 10.51
C LEU A 51 1.52 -12.52 10.68
N ASN A 52 2.08 -12.44 11.89
CA ASN A 52 3.38 -13.04 12.19
C ASN A 52 3.34 -14.57 12.07
N GLU A 53 2.28 -15.21 12.56
CA GLU A 53 2.10 -16.64 12.43
C GLU A 53 1.95 -17.06 10.96
N ALA A 54 1.07 -16.38 10.20
CA ALA A 54 0.86 -16.65 8.79
C ALA A 54 2.16 -16.54 7.97
N ALA A 55 2.95 -15.50 8.21
CA ALA A 55 4.24 -15.31 7.53
C ALA A 55 5.22 -16.46 7.83
N LYS A 56 5.33 -16.89 9.11
CA LYS A 56 6.18 -18.03 9.50
C LYS A 56 5.72 -19.32 8.81
N GLN A 57 4.41 -19.57 8.74
CA GLN A 57 3.88 -20.75 8.09
C GLN A 57 4.19 -20.77 6.58
N ILE A 58 4.09 -19.61 5.90
CA ILE A 58 4.43 -19.48 4.48
C ILE A 58 5.91 -19.84 4.25
N PHE A 59 6.82 -19.27 5.05
CA PHE A 59 8.25 -19.55 4.90
C PHE A 59 8.62 -20.99 5.23
N ALA A 60 7.92 -21.63 6.19
CA ALA A 60 8.15 -23.02 6.52
C ALA A 60 7.67 -23.99 5.41
N LYS A 61 6.58 -23.65 4.71
CA LYS A 61 5.95 -24.53 3.72
C LYS A 61 6.47 -24.33 2.29
N ASP A 62 6.60 -23.08 1.85
CA ASP A 62 6.88 -22.76 0.45
C ASP A 62 7.60 -21.41 0.30
N SER A 63 8.76 -21.28 0.95
CA SER A 63 9.59 -20.07 0.89
C SER A 63 10.08 -19.75 -0.52
N ALA A 64 10.36 -20.76 -1.34
CA ALA A 64 10.82 -20.56 -2.71
C ALA A 64 9.76 -19.87 -3.56
N ARG A 65 8.50 -20.33 -3.49
CA ARG A 65 7.39 -19.65 -4.19
C ARG A 65 7.12 -18.27 -3.62
N ALA A 66 7.20 -18.09 -2.30
CA ALA A 66 6.92 -16.80 -1.64
C ALA A 66 7.95 -15.70 -1.99
N LEU A 67 9.20 -16.08 -2.26
CA LEU A 67 10.31 -15.16 -2.54
C LEU A 67 10.64 -15.01 -4.03
N GLN A 68 10.01 -15.78 -4.91
CA GLN A 68 10.25 -15.76 -6.34
C GLN A 68 9.23 -14.88 -7.07
N TYR A 69 9.60 -14.44 -8.28
CA TYR A 69 8.65 -13.86 -9.22
C TYR A 69 7.40 -14.73 -9.39
N SER A 70 6.27 -14.06 -9.55
CA SER A 70 4.97 -14.68 -9.78
C SER A 70 4.30 -14.11 -11.03
N SER A 71 3.15 -14.64 -11.39
CA SER A 71 2.38 -14.15 -12.54
C SER A 71 1.75 -12.79 -12.23
N THR A 72 1.55 -11.98 -13.28
CA THR A 72 0.96 -10.63 -13.16
C THR A 72 -0.48 -10.67 -12.64
N GLU A 73 -1.21 -11.77 -12.86
CA GLU A 73 -2.57 -11.96 -12.38
C GLU A 73 -2.66 -12.06 -10.85
N GLY A 74 -1.55 -12.38 -10.17
CA GLY A 74 -1.50 -12.62 -8.73
C GLY A 74 -1.78 -14.08 -8.34
N LEU A 75 -1.74 -14.36 -7.03
CA LEU A 75 -1.92 -15.72 -6.49
C LEU A 75 -3.32 -16.24 -6.79
N GLN A 76 -3.40 -17.39 -7.47
CA GLN A 76 -4.68 -18.02 -7.84
C GLN A 76 -5.54 -18.30 -6.61
N GLU A 77 -4.97 -18.84 -5.55
CA GLU A 77 -5.67 -19.22 -4.33
C GLU A 77 -6.29 -17.99 -3.63
N LEU A 78 -5.61 -16.84 -3.70
CA LEU A 78 -6.15 -15.58 -3.18
C LEU A 78 -7.33 -15.09 -4.03
N ARG A 79 -7.26 -15.22 -5.35
CA ARG A 79 -8.34 -14.82 -6.25
C ARG A 79 -9.58 -15.67 -6.04
N GLU A 80 -9.42 -16.98 -5.88
CA GLU A 80 -10.49 -17.92 -5.56
C GLU A 80 -11.11 -17.62 -4.19
N PHE A 81 -10.27 -17.34 -3.18
CA PHE A 81 -10.74 -16.92 -1.86
C PHE A 81 -11.59 -15.64 -1.93
N ILE A 82 -11.12 -14.59 -2.61
CA ILE A 82 -11.86 -13.33 -2.74
C ILE A 82 -13.18 -13.55 -3.49
N LEU A 83 -13.18 -14.37 -4.55
CA LEU A 83 -14.40 -14.68 -5.30
C LEU A 83 -15.45 -15.34 -4.40
N ASN A 84 -15.05 -16.34 -3.62
CA ASN A 84 -15.94 -17.04 -2.70
C ASN A 84 -16.44 -16.09 -1.59
N TRP A 85 -15.55 -15.28 -1.02
CA TRP A 85 -15.90 -14.33 0.04
C TRP A 85 -16.89 -13.25 -0.42
N LEU A 86 -16.82 -12.82 -1.68
CA LEU A 86 -17.77 -11.85 -2.25
C LEU A 86 -19.09 -12.48 -2.70
N ALA A 87 -19.15 -13.81 -2.85
CA ALA A 87 -20.35 -14.53 -3.26
C ALA A 87 -21.27 -14.88 -2.08
N GLU A 88 -20.74 -14.83 -0.85
CA GLU A 88 -21.48 -14.89 0.41
C GLU A 88 -22.21 -13.58 0.72
#